data_AF-A0A6L3VAP1-F1
#
_entry.id   AF-A0A6L3VAP1-F1
#
_cell.length_a   1.000
_cell.length_b   1.000
_cell.length_c   1.000
_cell.angle_alpha   90.00
_cell.angle_beta   90.00
_cell.angle_gamma   90.00
#
_symmetry.space_group_name_H-M   'P 1'
#
loop_
_entity.id
_entity.type
_entity.pdbx_description
1 polymer ?
#
loop_
_entity_poly.entity_id
_entity_poly.type
_entity_poly.pdbx_seq_one_letter_code
_entity_poly.pdbx_strand_id
1 'polypeptide(L)'
;MNIYNEKGYALVTVLLTITIFMVITLTFVAQSTTSAKQNIVLEEKSISTARAEMGITYIEQGVRNIYIEQVNEVKKQHEKDNPKKTFDKYADIIIVNVYNKINYLNGEVNTNKNLLFKIESFNLAKNSDEISLAFTSDGHKNTPITATIKINYGLLLNDFTNNIGGQFTNIPVPPTPNNSIIEENNKHLSEYINKNVIFRYKHGVKVSNGKPLKIENGSAHFTTGLSFSGNPSSLYISGNAFFDQKIEFNGNYEKDNSFSICIKGGTYLWNNSTKKYEVYYISKNSCSNPGNNGNNPPVQQVDPISMSVSYYGKS
;
A
#
# COMPACT_ATOMS: atom_id res chain seq x y z
N MET A 1 -59.94 30.12 64.19
CA MET A 1 -58.53 29.76 63.94
C MET A 1 -58.52 28.85 62.72
N ASN A 2 -58.27 29.40 61.53
CA ASN A 2 -58.27 28.62 60.28
C ASN A 2 -56.97 27.82 60.22
N ILE A 3 -57.07 26.51 60.35
CA ILE A 3 -55.95 25.58 60.16
C ILE A 3 -55.78 25.45 58.64
N TYR A 4 -54.78 26.13 58.08
CA TYR A 4 -54.43 25.99 56.66
C TYR A 4 -53.85 24.59 56.42
N ASN A 5 -54.45 23.84 55.50
CA ASN A 5 -54.09 22.46 55.18
C ASN A 5 -52.87 22.43 54.25
N GLU A 6 -51.67 22.68 54.79
CA GLU A 6 -50.42 22.76 54.02
C GLU A 6 -49.83 21.39 53.64
N LYS A 7 -50.34 20.29 54.23
CA LYS A 7 -49.84 18.93 53.99
C LYS A 7 -50.11 18.44 52.56
N GLY A 8 -51.16 18.95 51.90
CA GLY A 8 -51.46 18.62 50.50
C GLY A 8 -50.47 19.22 49.50
N TYR A 9 -49.99 20.43 49.74
CA TYR A 9 -49.07 21.14 48.83
C TYR A 9 -47.67 20.51 48.80
N ALA A 10 -47.18 19.98 49.92
CA ALA A 10 -45.90 19.26 49.98
C ALA A 10 -45.92 17.99 49.13
N LEU A 11 -47.02 17.22 49.21
CA LEU A 11 -47.19 15.99 48.42
C LEU A 11 -47.22 16.30 46.92
N VAL A 12 -47.97 17.32 46.51
CA VAL A 12 -48.06 17.73 45.10
C VAL A 12 -46.70 18.20 44.58
N THR A 13 -45.95 18.96 45.38
CA THR A 13 -44.61 19.43 45.01
C THR A 13 -43.63 18.26 44.81
N VAL A 14 -43.64 17.25 45.68
CA VAL A 14 -42.78 16.06 45.54
C VAL A 14 -43.19 15.22 44.33
N LEU A 15 -44.49 15.05 44.09
CA LEU A 15 -44.97 14.33 42.91
C LEU A 15 -44.56 15.05 41.61
N LEU A 16 -44.66 16.38 41.59
CA LEU A 16 -44.27 17.21 40.45
C LEU A 16 -42.76 17.12 40.20
N THR A 17 -41.91 17.20 41.24
CA THR A 17 -40.46 17.11 41.07
C THR A 17 -40.04 15.72 40.58
N ILE A 18 -40.61 14.64 41.13
CA ILE A 18 -40.35 13.27 40.64
C ILE A 18 -40.73 13.15 39.16
N THR A 19 -41.88 13.70 38.76
CA THR A 19 -42.32 13.65 37.36
C THR A 19 -41.36 14.39 36.42
N ILE A 20 -40.89 15.58 36.82
CA ILE A 20 -39.91 16.35 36.04
C ILE A 20 -38.60 15.56 35.89
N PHE A 21 -38.07 14.99 36.98
CA PHE A 21 -36.86 14.17 36.92
C PHE A 21 -37.06 12.91 36.06
N MET A 22 -38.24 12.28 36.11
CA MET A 22 -38.56 11.13 35.28
C MET A 22 -38.57 11.49 33.79
N VAL A 23 -39.15 12.63 33.40
CA VAL A 23 -39.15 13.09 32.00
C VAL A 23 -37.73 13.40 31.52
N ILE A 24 -36.91 14.05 32.35
CA ILE A 24 -35.52 14.38 32.01
C ILE A 24 -34.68 13.11 31.84
N THR A 25 -34.77 12.18 32.78
CA THR A 25 -34.02 10.90 32.73
C THR A 25 -34.45 10.05 31.54
N LEU A 26 -35.74 9.97 31.24
CA LEU A 26 -36.24 9.26 30.05
C LEU A 26 -35.69 9.87 28.75
N THR A 27 -35.59 11.20 28.69
CA THR A 27 -35.03 11.90 27.52
C THR A 27 -33.55 11.55 27.32
N PHE A 28 -32.75 11.51 28.39
CA PHE A 28 -31.34 11.11 28.28
C PHE A 28 -31.17 9.65 27.85
N VAL A 29 -32.01 8.73 28.33
CA VAL A 29 -31.98 7.33 27.90
C VAL A 29 -32.36 7.21 26.41
N ALA A 30 -33.38 7.94 25.96
CA ALA A 30 -33.78 7.97 24.56
C ALA A 30 -32.67 8.52 23.65
N GLN A 31 -31.97 9.58 24.07
CA GLN A 31 -30.84 10.12 23.32
C GLN A 31 -29.65 9.15 23.28
N SER A 32 -29.29 8.54 24.41
CA SER A 32 -28.18 7.58 24.50
C SER A 32 -28.38 6.37 23.58
N THR A 33 -29.58 5.80 23.55
CA THR A 33 -29.91 4.66 22.67
C THR A 33 -29.90 5.05 21.19
N THR A 34 -30.30 6.29 20.86
CA THR A 34 -30.25 6.81 19.49
C THR A 34 -28.80 6.98 19.03
N SER A 35 -27.94 7.58 19.85
CA SER A 35 -26.51 7.73 19.55
C SER A 35 -25.81 6.38 19.41
N ALA A 36 -26.11 5.41 20.27
CA ALA A 36 -25.55 4.06 20.16
C ALA A 36 -25.93 3.39 18.83
N LYS A 37 -27.18 3.51 18.38
CA LYS A 37 -27.61 3.00 17.07
C LYS A 37 -26.89 3.70 15.92
N GLN A 38 -26.76 5.02 15.96
CA GLN A 38 -26.04 5.78 14.93
C GLN A 38 -24.56 5.37 14.84
N ASN A 39 -23.90 5.16 15.99
CA ASN A 39 -22.50 4.71 16.03
C ASN A 39 -22.33 3.33 15.40
N ILE A 40 -23.23 2.38 15.67
CA ILE A 40 -23.19 1.06 15.05
C ILE A 40 -23.31 1.18 13.51
N VAL A 41 -24.27 1.98 13.02
CA VAL A 41 -24.43 2.19 11.57
C VAL A 41 -23.19 2.84 10.95
N LEU A 42 -22.57 3.82 11.63
CA LEU A 42 -21.35 4.46 11.16
C LEU A 42 -20.15 3.50 11.14
N GLU A 43 -19.99 2.68 12.18
CA GLU A 43 -18.94 1.68 12.27
C GLU A 43 -19.08 0.62 11.17
N GLU A 44 -20.30 0.10 10.96
CA GLU A 44 -20.58 -0.85 9.88
C GLU A 44 -20.29 -0.26 8.49
N LYS A 45 -20.68 0.99 8.25
CA LYS A 45 -20.38 1.70 7.00
C LYS A 45 -18.86 1.87 6.80
N SER A 46 -18.14 2.21 7.86
CA SER A 46 -16.68 2.37 7.85
C SER A 46 -15.97 1.05 7.53
N ILE A 47 -16.34 -0.03 8.23
CA ILE A 47 -15.81 -1.37 7.99
C ILE A 47 -16.09 -1.81 6.55
N SER A 48 -17.29 -1.54 6.04
CA SER A 48 -17.63 -1.95 4.69
C SER A 48 -16.87 -1.16 3.62
N THR A 49 -16.69 0.14 3.81
CA THR A 49 -15.86 0.97 2.93
C THR A 49 -14.42 0.45 2.90
N ALA A 50 -13.83 0.18 4.06
CA ALA A 50 -12.48 -0.36 4.15
C ALA A 50 -12.34 -1.72 3.43
N ARG A 51 -13.35 -2.59 3.49
CA ARG A 51 -13.36 -3.86 2.75
C ARG A 51 -13.43 -3.65 1.24
N ALA A 52 -14.25 -2.73 0.77
CA ALA A 52 -14.32 -2.38 -0.65
C ALA A 52 -12.96 -1.84 -1.14
N GLU A 53 -12.29 -0.99 -0.36
CA GLU A 53 -10.94 -0.48 -0.66
C GLU A 53 -9.87 -1.58 -0.70
N MET A 54 -9.97 -2.58 0.19
CA MET A 54 -9.11 -3.77 0.12
C MET A 54 -9.31 -4.53 -1.18
N GLY A 55 -10.56 -4.68 -1.65
CA GLY A 55 -10.84 -5.32 -2.93
C GLY A 55 -10.25 -4.55 -4.13
N ILE A 56 -10.26 -3.22 -4.08
CA ILE A 56 -9.58 -2.38 -5.09
C ILE A 56 -8.08 -2.66 -5.10
N THR A 57 -7.46 -2.65 -3.93
CA THR A 57 -6.02 -2.94 -3.77
C THR A 57 -5.66 -4.34 -4.27
N TYR A 58 -6.52 -5.33 -3.99
CA TYR A 58 -6.35 -6.70 -4.45
C TYR A 58 -6.35 -6.80 -5.98
N ILE A 59 -7.33 -6.16 -6.64
CA ILE A 59 -7.39 -6.13 -8.11
C ILE A 59 -6.19 -5.37 -8.69
N GLU A 60 -5.78 -4.26 -8.09
CA GLU A 60 -4.59 -3.51 -8.54
C GLU A 60 -3.35 -4.39 -8.59
N GLN A 61 -3.06 -5.09 -7.49
CA GLN A 61 -1.89 -5.95 -7.38
C GLN A 61 -2.01 -7.15 -8.33
N GLY A 62 -3.19 -7.74 -8.45
CA GLY A 62 -3.46 -8.83 -9.39
C GLY A 62 -3.20 -8.41 -10.84
N VAL A 63 -3.77 -7.30 -11.27
CA VAL A 63 -3.59 -6.73 -12.61
C VAL A 63 -2.13 -6.39 -12.86
N ARG A 64 -1.44 -5.78 -11.88
CA ARG A 64 -0.01 -5.47 -11.97
C ARG A 64 0.85 -6.70 -12.17
N ASN A 65 0.60 -7.75 -11.38
CA ASN A 65 1.35 -9.01 -11.49
C ASN A 65 1.12 -9.69 -12.83
N ILE A 66 -0.14 -9.77 -13.27
CA ILE A 66 -0.51 -10.32 -14.58
C ILE A 66 0.18 -9.54 -15.69
N TYR A 67 0.13 -8.21 -15.65
CA TYR A 67 0.75 -7.35 -16.65
C TYR A 67 2.26 -7.57 -16.73
N ILE A 68 2.97 -7.52 -15.59
CA ILE A 68 4.43 -7.73 -15.55
C ILE A 68 4.80 -9.12 -16.11
N GLU A 69 4.05 -10.15 -15.73
CA GLU A 69 4.25 -11.51 -16.25
C GLU A 69 4.11 -11.55 -17.77
N GLN A 70 3.05 -10.94 -18.32
CA GLN A 70 2.79 -10.93 -19.76
C GLN A 70 3.83 -10.12 -20.55
N VAL A 71 4.27 -9.00 -20.01
CA VAL A 71 5.36 -8.22 -20.60
C VAL A 71 6.64 -9.06 -20.68
N ASN A 72 6.97 -9.80 -19.63
CA ASN A 72 8.16 -10.64 -19.60
C ASN A 72 8.06 -11.83 -20.57
N GLU A 73 6.89 -12.44 -20.72
CA GLU A 73 6.66 -13.50 -21.71
C GLU A 73 6.83 -12.98 -23.14
N VAL A 74 6.26 -11.82 -23.43
CA VAL A 74 6.38 -11.18 -24.75
C VAL A 74 7.83 -10.75 -25.04
N LYS A 75 8.58 -10.26 -24.05
CA LYS A 75 10.02 -9.99 -24.19
C LYS A 75 10.79 -11.24 -24.60
N LYS A 76 10.57 -12.37 -23.92
CA LYS A 76 11.21 -13.65 -24.26
C LYS A 76 10.84 -14.13 -25.66
N GLN A 77 9.61 -13.89 -26.10
CA GLN A 77 9.17 -14.24 -27.45
C GLN A 77 9.81 -13.33 -28.51
N HIS A 78 9.92 -12.03 -28.23
CA HIS A 78 10.57 -11.07 -29.11
C HIS A 78 12.05 -11.43 -29.35
N GLU A 79 12.78 -11.77 -28.29
CA GLU A 79 14.18 -12.21 -28.37
C GLU A 79 14.35 -13.48 -29.24
N LYS A 80 13.37 -14.39 -29.21
CA LYS A 80 13.38 -15.63 -30.01
C LYS A 80 12.99 -15.42 -31.46
N ASP A 81 12.04 -14.53 -31.73
CA ASP A 81 11.47 -14.34 -33.06
C ASP A 81 12.42 -13.57 -34.00
N ASN A 82 13.47 -12.92 -33.46
CA ASN A 82 14.22 -11.83 -34.12
C ASN A 82 13.25 -10.69 -34.55
N PRO A 83 13.68 -9.44 -34.78
CA PRO A 83 12.78 -8.28 -34.85
C PRO A 83 12.00 -8.20 -36.19
N LYS A 84 11.29 -9.25 -36.58
CA LYS A 84 10.48 -9.36 -37.81
C LYS A 84 9.00 -9.02 -37.60
N LYS A 85 8.50 -9.02 -36.36
CA LYS A 85 7.11 -8.70 -36.03
C LYS A 85 6.99 -7.24 -35.60
N THR A 86 5.99 -6.55 -36.13
CA THR A 86 5.62 -5.19 -35.70
C THR A 86 5.15 -5.20 -34.25
N PHE A 87 5.50 -4.15 -33.52
CA PHE A 87 5.22 -4.00 -32.10
C PHE A 87 3.72 -4.08 -31.78
N ASP A 88 2.86 -3.53 -32.64
CA ASP A 88 1.40 -3.52 -32.45
C ASP A 88 0.85 -4.93 -32.19
N LYS A 89 1.45 -5.94 -32.84
CA LYS A 89 1.10 -7.34 -32.65
C LYS A 89 1.41 -7.85 -31.24
N TYR A 90 2.47 -7.36 -30.62
CA TYR A 90 2.85 -7.72 -29.25
C TYR A 90 1.98 -7.00 -28.21
N ALA A 91 1.63 -5.74 -28.45
CA ALA A 91 0.67 -5.02 -27.60
C ALA A 91 -0.68 -5.76 -27.58
N ASP A 92 -1.18 -6.18 -28.74
CA ASP A 92 -2.42 -6.96 -28.83
C ASP A 92 -2.34 -8.29 -28.07
N ILE A 93 -1.20 -8.98 -28.13
CA ILE A 93 -0.99 -10.23 -27.36
C ILE A 93 -1.03 -9.95 -25.85
N ILE A 94 -0.35 -8.90 -25.36
CA ILE A 94 -0.38 -8.52 -23.95
C ILE A 94 -1.82 -8.23 -23.52
N ILE A 95 -2.56 -7.44 -24.30
CA ILE A 95 -3.94 -7.06 -23.99
C ILE A 95 -4.84 -8.30 -23.88
N VAL A 96 -4.79 -9.19 -24.88
CA VAL A 96 -5.60 -10.42 -24.89
C VAL A 96 -5.27 -11.30 -23.69
N ASN A 97 -3.99 -11.46 -23.37
CA ASN A 97 -3.58 -12.30 -22.26
C ASN A 97 -3.93 -11.69 -20.90
N VAL A 98 -3.76 -10.38 -20.74
CA VAL A 98 -4.18 -9.64 -19.54
C VAL A 98 -5.69 -9.79 -19.35
N TYR A 99 -6.48 -9.60 -20.40
CA TYR A 99 -7.94 -9.78 -20.35
C TYR A 99 -8.34 -11.20 -19.91
N ASN A 100 -7.74 -12.22 -20.54
CA ASN A 100 -8.04 -13.61 -20.22
C ASN A 100 -7.67 -13.97 -18.78
N LYS A 101 -6.59 -13.38 -18.25
CA LYS A 101 -6.14 -13.64 -16.87
C LYS A 101 -6.89 -12.81 -15.82
N ILE A 102 -7.36 -11.60 -16.15
CA ILE A 102 -8.12 -10.75 -15.21
C ILE A 102 -9.44 -11.41 -14.79
N ASN A 103 -10.06 -12.20 -15.67
CA ASN A 103 -11.31 -12.89 -15.32
C ASN A 103 -11.15 -13.85 -14.14
N TYR A 104 -9.94 -14.35 -13.85
CA TYR A 104 -9.66 -15.16 -12.65
C TYR A 104 -9.70 -14.35 -11.34
N LEU A 105 -9.61 -13.02 -11.43
CA LEU A 105 -9.73 -12.12 -10.28
C LEU A 105 -11.19 -11.80 -9.96
N ASN A 106 -12.14 -12.26 -10.78
CA ASN A 106 -13.57 -12.05 -10.54
C ASN A 106 -14.09 -13.01 -9.47
N GLY A 107 -14.95 -12.52 -8.59
CA GLY A 107 -15.66 -13.35 -7.61
C GLY A 107 -15.60 -12.82 -6.19
N GLU A 108 -16.14 -13.64 -5.28
CA GLU A 108 -16.07 -13.40 -3.85
C GLU A 108 -14.72 -13.91 -3.32
N VAL A 109 -13.95 -12.99 -2.74
CA VAL A 109 -12.69 -13.35 -2.09
C VAL A 109 -12.96 -13.49 -0.60
N ASN A 110 -13.04 -14.74 -0.13
CA ASN A 110 -13.12 -15.04 1.28
C ASN A 110 -11.70 -15.16 1.86
N THR A 111 -11.27 -14.14 2.59
CA THR A 111 -10.04 -14.25 3.37
C THR A 111 -10.35 -14.99 4.68
N ASN A 112 -9.38 -15.74 5.21
CA ASN A 112 -9.51 -16.56 6.44
C ASN A 112 -10.00 -15.80 7.71
N LYS A 113 -10.19 -14.49 7.65
CA LYS A 113 -10.62 -13.60 8.74
C LYS A 113 -12.09 -13.12 8.60
N ASN A 114 -12.95 -13.79 7.82
CA ASN A 114 -14.34 -13.35 7.52
C ASN A 114 -14.42 -11.95 6.86
N LEU A 115 -13.34 -11.49 6.23
CA LEU A 115 -13.38 -10.30 5.38
C LEU A 115 -13.77 -10.78 3.99
N LEU A 116 -15.02 -10.54 3.66
CA LEU A 116 -15.61 -10.77 2.35
C LEU A 116 -15.69 -9.42 1.65
N PHE A 117 -15.05 -9.33 0.50
CA PHE A 117 -15.41 -8.35 -0.52
C PHE A 117 -15.77 -9.11 -1.79
N LYS A 118 -16.65 -8.50 -2.57
CA LYS A 118 -17.10 -9.04 -3.84
C LYS A 118 -16.65 -8.10 -4.94
N ILE A 119 -15.92 -8.64 -5.90
CA ILE A 119 -15.59 -7.91 -7.12
C ILE A 119 -16.72 -8.18 -8.11
N GLU A 120 -17.37 -7.12 -8.55
CA GLU A 120 -18.45 -7.15 -9.52
C GLU A 120 -17.95 -6.60 -10.85
N SER A 121 -18.16 -7.39 -11.90
CA SER A 121 -18.02 -7.09 -13.33
C SER A 121 -16.79 -6.26 -13.72
N PHE A 122 -15.94 -6.84 -14.56
CA PHE A 122 -14.91 -6.08 -15.26
C PHE A 122 -15.46 -5.51 -16.56
N ASN A 123 -15.32 -4.21 -16.76
CA ASN A 123 -15.50 -3.57 -18.05
C ASN A 123 -14.13 -3.12 -18.56
N LEU A 124 -13.66 -3.78 -19.61
CA LEU A 124 -12.40 -3.45 -20.25
C LEU A 124 -12.68 -2.56 -21.46
N ALA A 125 -12.12 -1.36 -21.45
CA ALA A 125 -12.08 -0.47 -22.60
C ALA A 125 -10.64 -0.38 -23.11
N LYS A 126 -10.47 -0.52 -24.42
CA LYS A 126 -9.18 -0.32 -25.10
C LYS A 126 -9.24 0.97 -25.90
N ASN A 127 -8.26 1.84 -25.68
CA ASN A 127 -7.95 2.99 -26.53
C ASN A 127 -6.68 2.70 -27.35
N SER A 128 -6.16 3.66 -28.12
CA SER A 128 -4.94 3.47 -28.93
C SER A 128 -3.72 3.08 -28.09
N ASP A 129 -3.58 3.68 -26.90
CA ASP A 129 -2.36 3.57 -26.07
C ASP A 129 -2.62 3.19 -24.60
N GLU A 130 -3.89 3.00 -24.23
CA GLU A 130 -4.33 2.76 -22.85
C GLU A 130 -5.36 1.63 -22.78
N ILE A 131 -5.18 0.73 -21.82
CA ILE A 131 -6.22 -0.20 -21.36
C ILE A 131 -6.84 0.39 -20.11
N SER A 132 -8.15 0.61 -20.12
CA SER A 132 -8.93 0.98 -18.95
C SER A 132 -9.71 -0.22 -18.45
N LEU A 133 -9.45 -0.65 -17.22
CA LEU A 133 -10.22 -1.68 -16.52
C LEU A 133 -11.08 -1.01 -15.46
N ALA A 134 -12.37 -0.89 -15.72
CA ALA A 134 -13.35 -0.46 -14.73
C ALA A 134 -13.94 -1.67 -14.01
N PHE A 135 -14.08 -1.59 -12.69
CA PHE A 135 -14.68 -2.63 -11.86
C PHE A 135 -15.32 -2.05 -10.61
N THR A 136 -16.19 -2.82 -9.98
CA THR A 136 -16.82 -2.42 -8.70
C THR A 136 -16.41 -3.41 -7.60
N SER A 137 -16.04 -2.89 -6.45
CA SER A 137 -15.74 -3.67 -5.25
C SER A 137 -16.80 -3.37 -4.19
N ASP A 138 -17.53 -4.38 -3.72
CA ASP A 138 -18.49 -4.25 -2.62
C ASP A 138 -17.94 -4.91 -1.35
N GLY A 139 -17.84 -4.12 -0.28
CA GLY A 139 -17.34 -4.53 1.03
C GLY A 139 -18.38 -5.18 1.94
N HIS A 140 -19.61 -5.41 1.44
CA HIS A 140 -20.82 -5.91 2.11
C HIS A 140 -21.85 -4.80 2.43
N LYS A 141 -23.14 -5.12 2.60
CA LYS A 141 -24.21 -4.13 2.89
C LYS A 141 -24.31 -2.95 1.90
N ASN A 142 -24.07 -3.19 0.60
CA ASN A 142 -24.25 -2.23 -0.48
C ASN A 142 -23.38 -0.96 -0.34
N THR A 143 -22.08 -1.12 -0.09
CA THR A 143 -21.10 -0.02 -0.23
C THR A 143 -20.19 -0.25 -1.43
N PRO A 144 -20.73 -0.25 -2.66
CA PRO A 144 -19.93 -0.44 -3.85
C PRO A 144 -18.99 0.76 -4.05
N ILE A 145 -17.72 0.48 -4.31
CA ILE A 145 -16.76 1.47 -4.79
C ILE A 145 -16.35 1.06 -6.19
N THR A 146 -16.58 1.95 -7.15
CA THR A 146 -16.12 1.76 -8.52
C THR A 146 -14.70 2.31 -8.66
N ALA A 147 -13.82 1.51 -9.27
CA ALA A 147 -12.45 1.91 -9.55
C ALA A 147 -12.14 1.71 -11.03
N THR A 148 -11.18 2.49 -11.53
CA THR A 148 -10.67 2.33 -12.89
C THR A 148 -9.15 2.26 -12.85
N ILE A 149 -8.60 1.16 -13.35
CA ILE A 149 -7.16 0.97 -13.54
C ILE A 149 -6.84 1.32 -14.99
N LYS A 150 -5.84 2.17 -15.19
CA LYS A 150 -5.38 2.60 -16.51
C LYS A 150 -3.97 2.13 -16.75
N ILE A 151 -3.81 1.23 -17.70
CA ILE A 151 -2.53 0.67 -18.11
C ILE A 151 -2.10 1.37 -19.39
N ASN A 152 -1.07 2.21 -19.31
CA ASN A 152 -0.46 2.85 -20.45
C ASN A 152 0.67 1.94 -21.00
N TYR A 153 0.43 1.33 -22.15
CA TYR A 153 1.42 0.50 -22.83
C TYR A 153 2.25 1.28 -23.86
N GLY A 154 1.92 2.56 -24.09
CA GLY A 154 2.77 3.55 -24.78
C GLY A 154 4.17 3.70 -24.20
N LEU A 155 4.33 3.38 -22.91
CA LEU A 155 5.63 3.41 -22.24
C LEU A 155 6.47 2.17 -22.55
N LEU A 156 5.83 1.00 -22.69
CA LEU A 156 6.52 -0.20 -23.18
C LEU A 156 6.97 -0.03 -24.63
N LEU A 157 6.13 0.59 -25.47
CA LEU A 157 6.44 0.93 -26.87
C LEU A 157 7.84 1.52 -27.02
N ASN A 158 8.16 2.51 -26.17
CA ASN A 158 9.45 3.20 -26.20
C ASN A 158 10.64 2.33 -25.74
N ASP A 159 10.41 1.37 -24.83
CA ASP A 159 11.46 0.45 -24.36
C ASP A 159 11.85 -0.60 -25.41
N PHE A 160 10.94 -0.96 -26.33
CA PHE A 160 11.22 -1.93 -27.39
C PHE A 160 11.71 -1.30 -28.70
N THR A 161 11.25 -0.09 -29.06
CA THR A 161 11.63 0.57 -30.33
C THR A 161 12.95 1.32 -30.24
N ASN A 162 13.37 1.72 -29.04
CA ASN A 162 14.69 2.31 -28.84
C ASN A 162 15.75 1.20 -28.79
N ASN A 163 16.27 0.84 -29.97
CA ASN A 163 17.63 0.32 -30.14
C ASN A 163 18.70 1.38 -29.78
N ILE A 164 18.48 2.14 -28.69
CA ILE A 164 19.58 2.72 -27.94
C ILE A 164 20.01 1.58 -27.02
N GLY A 165 21.30 1.32 -26.90
CA GLY A 165 21.86 0.55 -25.78
C GLY A 165 21.61 1.22 -24.41
N GLY A 166 20.44 1.81 -24.20
CA GLY A 166 19.86 2.11 -22.91
C GLY A 166 19.50 0.79 -22.28
N GLN A 167 20.52 0.14 -21.73
CA GLN A 167 20.40 -0.76 -20.59
C GLN A 167 19.24 -0.26 -19.73
N PHE A 168 18.28 -1.13 -19.40
CA PHE A 168 17.43 -0.95 -18.21
C PHE A 168 18.25 -0.21 -17.19
N THR A 169 17.88 1.05 -16.89
CA THR A 169 18.69 2.02 -16.13
C THR A 169 19.59 1.25 -15.19
N ASN A 170 20.89 1.13 -15.54
CA ASN A 170 21.81 0.17 -14.91
C ASN A 170 21.48 0.14 -13.44
N ILE A 171 20.95 -1.00 -12.96
CA ILE A 171 20.58 -1.13 -11.55
C ILE A 171 21.78 -0.59 -10.79
N PRO A 172 21.61 0.52 -10.06
CA PRO A 172 22.76 1.26 -9.58
C PRO A 172 23.62 0.28 -8.81
N VAL A 173 24.92 0.26 -9.12
CA VAL A 173 25.81 -0.68 -8.46
C VAL A 173 25.71 -0.40 -6.96
N PRO A 174 25.48 -1.42 -6.11
CA PRO A 174 25.45 -1.22 -4.67
C PRO A 174 26.73 -0.49 -4.24
N PRO A 175 26.66 0.35 -3.19
CA PRO A 175 27.83 1.05 -2.69
C PRO A 175 28.99 0.07 -2.49
N THR A 176 30.17 0.41 -3.02
CA THR A 176 31.36 -0.44 -2.96
C THR A 176 32.11 -0.30 -1.63
N PRO A 177 32.98 -1.27 -1.26
CA PRO A 177 33.69 -1.34 0.03
C PRO A 177 34.57 -0.13 0.38
N ASN A 178 34.86 0.76 -0.57
CA ASN A 178 35.56 2.03 -0.29
C ASN A 178 34.66 3.03 0.47
N ASN A 179 33.36 2.76 0.53
CA ASN A 179 32.43 3.44 1.42
C ASN A 179 32.56 2.87 2.84
N SER A 180 32.11 3.63 3.84
CA SER A 180 32.26 3.24 5.25
C SER A 180 31.50 1.95 5.53
N ILE A 181 32.25 0.86 5.65
CA ILE A 181 31.72 -0.43 6.10
C ILE A 181 31.54 -0.32 7.60
N ILE A 182 30.33 -0.57 8.07
CA ILE A 182 30.07 -0.70 9.50
C ILE A 182 30.02 -2.20 9.80
N GLU A 183 31.12 -2.70 10.36
CA GLU A 183 31.26 -4.06 10.86
C GLU A 183 31.30 -3.99 12.40
N GLU A 184 30.13 -3.94 13.06
CA GLU A 184 30.07 -4.02 14.53
C GLU A 184 29.40 -5.31 14.99
N ASN A 185 29.93 -5.92 16.06
CA ASN A 185 29.53 -7.25 16.47
C ASN A 185 28.25 -7.34 17.31
N ASN A 186 27.60 -6.23 17.74
CA ASN A 186 26.26 -6.21 18.39
C ASN A 186 25.94 -4.85 19.04
N LYS A 187 25.80 -3.76 18.28
CA LYS A 187 25.32 -2.50 18.86
C LYS A 187 24.06 -2.01 18.16
N HIS A 188 23.04 -1.74 18.97
CA HIS A 188 21.82 -1.05 18.56
C HIS A 188 22.19 0.22 17.78
N LEU A 189 21.97 0.21 16.47
CA LEU A 189 22.25 1.34 15.58
C LEU A 189 21.19 2.42 15.80
N SER A 190 21.51 3.41 16.65
CA SER A 190 20.97 4.76 16.52
C SER A 190 22.03 5.61 15.86
N GLU A 191 22.10 5.58 14.54
CA GLU A 191 23.16 6.28 13.82
C GLU A 191 22.58 7.15 12.71
N TYR A 192 23.00 8.41 12.72
CA TYR A 192 22.79 9.37 11.65
C TYR A 192 23.98 9.24 10.70
N ILE A 193 23.73 8.72 9.51
CA ILE A 193 24.77 8.45 8.53
C ILE A 193 24.56 9.38 7.35
N ASN A 194 25.55 10.22 7.07
CA ASN A 194 25.47 11.24 6.02
C ASN A 194 26.29 10.87 4.77
N LYS A 195 26.24 9.59 4.38
CA LYS A 195 27.03 9.01 3.28
C LYS A 195 26.49 7.65 2.87
N ASN A 196 27.01 7.10 1.78
CA ASN A 196 26.79 5.71 1.42
C ASN A 196 27.36 4.76 2.48
N VAL A 197 26.61 3.71 2.81
CA VAL A 197 26.99 2.76 3.86
C VAL A 197 26.71 1.32 3.45
N ILE A 198 27.60 0.42 3.88
CA ILE A 198 27.40 -1.02 3.78
C ILE A 198 27.31 -1.57 5.21
N PHE A 199 26.19 -2.22 5.52
CA PHE A 199 25.99 -2.93 6.76
C PHE A 199 26.33 -4.40 6.56
N ARG A 200 27.44 -4.84 7.17
CA ARG A 200 27.90 -6.23 7.13
C ARG A 200 27.97 -6.80 8.55
N TYR A 201 26.82 -7.20 9.06
CA TYR A 201 26.67 -7.71 10.43
C TYR A 201 26.51 -9.22 10.44
N LYS A 202 27.28 -9.95 11.25
CA LYS A 202 27.16 -11.41 11.34
C LYS A 202 25.73 -11.91 11.63
N HIS A 203 24.93 -11.10 12.34
CA HIS A 203 23.56 -11.41 12.77
C HIS A 203 22.48 -10.51 12.16
N GLY A 204 22.79 -9.85 11.04
CA GLY A 204 21.90 -8.88 10.41
C GLY A 204 21.81 -7.55 11.17
N VAL A 205 21.18 -6.57 10.55
CA VAL A 205 20.90 -5.26 11.17
C VAL A 205 19.59 -5.33 11.93
N LYS A 206 19.59 -4.95 13.20
CA LYS A 206 18.38 -4.91 14.02
C LYS A 206 18.01 -3.49 14.42
N VAL A 207 16.90 -2.96 13.89
CA VAL A 207 16.37 -1.65 14.29
C VAL A 207 15.37 -1.87 15.42
N SER A 208 15.61 -1.27 16.59
CA SER A 208 14.84 -1.55 17.80
C SER A 208 14.90 -0.43 18.85
N ASN A 209 13.95 -0.44 19.79
CA ASN A 209 13.94 0.37 21.02
C ASN A 209 13.92 1.90 20.82
N GLY A 210 13.00 2.43 20.00
CA GLY A 210 12.80 3.88 19.83
C GLY A 210 13.86 4.57 18.98
N LYS A 211 14.86 3.82 18.50
CA LYS A 211 16.05 4.37 17.84
C LYS A 211 15.90 4.32 16.32
N PRO A 212 15.80 5.48 15.64
CA PRO A 212 15.77 5.52 14.18
C PRO A 212 17.15 5.18 13.60
N LEU A 213 17.17 4.43 12.50
CA LEU A 213 18.31 4.35 11.60
C LEU A 213 18.08 5.34 10.46
N LYS A 214 18.92 6.39 10.36
CA LYS A 214 18.72 7.48 9.40
C LYS A 214 19.94 7.66 8.51
N ILE A 215 19.74 7.52 7.20
CA ILE A 215 20.76 7.77 6.17
C ILE A 215 20.30 8.97 5.32
N GLU A 216 20.84 10.15 5.60
CA GLU A 216 20.30 11.42 5.10
C GLU A 216 20.75 11.80 3.69
N ASN A 217 22.00 11.51 3.30
CA ASN A 217 22.52 11.80 1.96
C ASN A 217 23.31 10.60 1.43
N GLY A 218 22.70 9.43 1.42
CA GLY A 218 23.37 8.22 0.96
C GLY A 218 22.43 7.06 0.66
N SER A 219 23.00 6.07 -0.03
CA SER A 219 22.41 4.76 -0.25
C SER A 219 22.91 3.77 0.81
N ALA A 220 22.12 2.73 1.08
CA ALA A 220 22.50 1.67 2.01
C ALA A 220 22.50 0.30 1.34
N HIS A 221 23.44 -0.54 1.75
CA HIS A 221 23.50 -1.95 1.37
C HIS A 221 23.51 -2.84 2.61
N PHE A 222 22.49 -3.68 2.75
CA PHE A 222 22.30 -4.63 3.84
C PHE A 222 22.66 -6.04 3.37
N THR A 223 23.86 -6.52 3.72
CA THR A 223 24.36 -7.81 3.20
C THR A 223 23.84 -9.03 3.96
N THR A 224 23.36 -8.83 5.18
CA THR A 224 23.05 -9.92 6.13
C THR A 224 21.61 -9.87 6.66
N GLY A 225 20.73 -9.18 5.93
CA GLY A 225 19.33 -8.99 6.31
C GLY A 225 19.14 -7.82 7.26
N LEU A 226 17.91 -7.30 7.25
CA LEU A 226 17.44 -6.21 8.09
C LEU A 226 16.20 -6.69 8.83
N SER A 227 16.21 -6.60 10.15
CA SER A 227 15.08 -6.97 10.99
C SER A 227 14.62 -5.80 11.86
N PHE A 228 13.31 -5.68 12.01
CA PHE A 228 12.68 -4.73 12.94
C PHE A 228 12.20 -5.51 14.16
N SER A 229 12.55 -5.03 15.36
CA SER A 229 12.05 -5.60 16.60
C SER A 229 11.79 -4.53 17.66
N GLY A 230 10.68 -4.60 18.38
CA GLY A 230 10.36 -3.63 19.44
C GLY A 230 9.78 -2.31 18.91
N ASN A 231 9.14 -1.55 19.80
CA ASN A 231 8.26 -0.44 19.45
C ASN A 231 8.69 0.86 20.14
N PRO A 232 8.81 2.02 19.45
CA PRO A 232 8.78 2.23 18.00
C PRO A 232 10.16 2.06 17.33
N SER A 233 10.22 1.65 16.06
CA SER A 233 11.47 1.61 15.29
C SER A 233 11.29 2.25 13.91
N SER A 234 12.28 3.00 13.42
CA SER A 234 12.16 3.61 12.09
C SER A 234 13.44 3.52 11.28
N LEU A 235 13.25 3.37 9.97
CA LEU A 235 14.31 3.39 8.98
C LEU A 235 14.04 4.54 8.02
N TYR A 236 15.03 5.39 7.80
CA TYR A 236 14.99 6.43 6.80
C TYR A 236 16.24 6.33 5.92
N ILE A 237 16.05 6.27 4.60
CA ILE A 237 17.12 6.25 3.61
C ILE A 237 16.79 7.25 2.51
N SER A 238 17.65 8.23 2.30
CA SER A 238 17.46 9.26 1.27
C SER A 238 17.81 8.77 -0.14
N GLY A 239 18.80 7.88 -0.25
CA GLY A 239 19.22 7.26 -1.50
C GLY A 239 18.62 5.87 -1.72
N ASN A 240 19.30 5.05 -2.52
CA ASN A 240 18.88 3.68 -2.85
C ASN A 240 19.11 2.72 -1.67
N ALA A 241 18.33 1.64 -1.62
CA ALA A 241 18.51 0.58 -0.63
C ALA A 241 18.68 -0.77 -1.32
N PHE A 242 19.78 -1.45 -1.00
CA PHE A 242 20.13 -2.76 -1.52
C PHE A 242 20.05 -3.79 -0.39
N PHE A 243 19.39 -4.90 -0.65
CA PHE A 243 19.17 -5.96 0.32
C PHE A 243 19.63 -7.28 -0.26
N ASP A 244 20.46 -8.03 0.47
CA ASP A 244 20.83 -9.38 0.05
C ASP A 244 19.81 -10.42 0.51
N GLN A 245 18.93 -10.03 1.44
CA GLN A 245 17.88 -10.85 2.04
C GLN A 245 16.63 -10.00 2.26
N LYS A 246 15.45 -10.65 2.31
CA LYS A 246 14.20 -9.95 2.58
C LYS A 246 14.23 -9.30 3.98
N ILE A 247 13.47 -8.22 4.13
CA ILE A 247 13.31 -7.54 5.42
C ILE A 247 12.42 -8.41 6.32
N GLU A 248 12.87 -8.64 7.56
CA GLU A 248 12.13 -9.40 8.55
C GLU A 248 11.43 -8.49 9.56
N PHE A 249 10.18 -8.82 9.87
CA PHE A 249 9.37 -8.11 10.86
C PHE A 249 9.05 -9.05 12.02
N ASN A 250 9.86 -9.02 13.08
CA ASN A 250 9.80 -9.99 14.18
C ASN A 250 8.89 -9.56 15.35
N GLY A 251 7.58 -9.85 15.32
CA GLY A 251 6.60 -9.49 16.37
C GLY A 251 5.16 -9.30 15.85
N ASN A 252 4.22 -9.00 16.76
CA ASN A 252 2.76 -8.97 16.47
C ASN A 252 2.32 -7.63 15.84
N TYR A 253 2.97 -7.24 14.74
CA TYR A 253 3.01 -5.86 14.24
C TYR A 253 1.89 -5.41 13.30
N GLU A 254 0.95 -6.31 12.95
CA GLU A 254 -0.23 -5.90 12.18
C GLU A 254 -1.13 -4.94 12.97
N LYS A 255 -1.02 -4.89 14.30
CA LYS A 255 -1.94 -4.13 15.16
C LYS A 255 -1.48 -2.70 15.52
N ASP A 256 -0.17 -2.43 15.56
CA ASP A 256 0.32 -1.26 16.32
C ASP A 256 1.02 -0.17 15.50
N ASN A 257 1.12 -0.29 14.17
CA ASN A 257 1.89 0.67 13.32
C ASN A 257 3.29 1.00 13.92
N SER A 258 3.90 0.01 14.54
CA SER A 258 5.05 0.16 15.44
C SER A 258 6.37 0.51 14.75
N PHE A 259 6.38 0.54 13.42
CA PHE A 259 7.55 0.89 12.66
C PHE A 259 7.23 1.70 11.41
N SER A 260 8.17 2.57 11.03
CA SER A 260 8.08 3.37 9.81
C SER A 260 9.33 3.16 8.97
N ILE A 261 9.15 2.72 7.73
CA ILE A 261 10.22 2.63 6.73
C ILE A 261 10.00 3.76 5.74
N CYS A 262 10.98 4.61 5.52
CA CYS A 262 10.97 5.66 4.51
C CYS A 262 12.23 5.51 3.65
N ILE A 263 12.08 5.04 2.43
CA ILE A 263 13.17 4.93 1.46
C ILE A 263 12.79 5.77 0.26
N LYS A 264 13.60 6.79 0.00
CA LYS A 264 13.40 7.75 -1.08
C LYS A 264 13.96 7.22 -2.41
N GLY A 265 15.10 6.55 -2.42
CA GLY A 265 15.61 5.95 -3.66
C GLY A 265 14.92 4.63 -4.03
N GLY A 266 15.45 3.97 -5.07
CA GLY A 266 15.01 2.64 -5.47
C GLY A 266 15.42 1.57 -4.43
N THR A 267 14.59 0.55 -4.31
CA THR A 267 14.80 -0.60 -3.42
C THR A 267 15.08 -1.85 -4.26
N TYR A 268 16.12 -2.58 -3.89
CA TYR A 268 16.60 -3.72 -4.67
C TYR A 268 16.91 -4.92 -3.79
N LEU A 269 16.53 -6.12 -4.24
CA LEU A 269 16.79 -7.40 -3.58
C LEU A 269 17.70 -8.25 -4.45
N TRP A 270 18.73 -8.83 -3.85
CA TRP A 270 19.61 -9.77 -4.51
C TRP A 270 18.86 -11.05 -4.87
N ASN A 271 18.83 -11.40 -6.15
CA ASN A 271 18.31 -12.67 -6.61
C ASN A 271 19.46 -13.67 -6.79
N ASN A 272 19.49 -14.69 -5.94
CA ASN A 272 20.58 -15.67 -5.93
C ASN A 272 20.62 -16.55 -7.20
N SER A 273 19.49 -16.71 -7.89
CA SER A 273 19.38 -17.48 -9.14
C SER A 273 19.93 -16.70 -10.32
N THR A 274 19.61 -15.40 -10.42
CA THR A 274 20.05 -14.54 -11.54
C THR A 274 21.40 -13.86 -11.28
N LYS A 275 21.91 -13.91 -10.04
CA LYS A 275 23.15 -13.25 -9.57
C LYS A 275 23.13 -11.74 -9.85
N LYS A 276 21.95 -11.13 -9.71
CA LYS A 276 21.73 -9.70 -9.94
C LYS A 276 20.74 -9.17 -8.90
N TYR A 277 20.82 -7.86 -8.67
CA TYR A 277 19.77 -7.16 -7.94
C TYR A 277 18.54 -7.02 -8.84
N GLU A 278 17.36 -7.12 -8.23
CA GLU A 278 16.06 -6.92 -8.87
C GLU A 278 15.24 -5.94 -8.04
N VAL A 279 14.29 -5.25 -8.65
CA VAL A 279 13.43 -4.27 -7.94
C VAL A 279 12.66 -4.98 -6.82
N TYR A 280 12.69 -4.41 -5.62
CA TYR A 280 12.10 -5.00 -4.42
C TYR A 280 11.04 -4.10 -3.80
N TYR A 281 9.77 -4.49 -3.91
CA TYR A 281 8.66 -3.72 -3.36
C TYR A 281 8.51 -3.95 -1.85
N ILE A 282 8.66 -2.88 -1.07
CA ILE A 282 8.46 -2.89 0.38
C ILE A 282 7.06 -2.33 0.67
N SER A 283 6.15 -3.20 1.12
CA SER A 283 4.73 -2.87 1.34
C SER A 283 4.46 -1.76 2.37
N LYS A 284 5.46 -1.40 3.19
CA LYS A 284 5.36 -0.38 4.26
C LYS A 284 6.30 0.81 4.08
N ASN A 285 6.73 1.10 2.85
CA ASN A 285 7.49 2.32 2.57
C ASN A 285 6.56 3.55 2.64
N SER A 286 6.71 4.37 3.68
CA SER A 286 5.88 5.53 4.01
C SER A 286 6.25 6.79 3.23
N CYS A 287 7.40 6.80 2.57
CA CYS A 287 7.82 7.93 1.75
C CYS A 287 7.39 7.75 0.31
N SER A 288 6.68 8.75 -0.21
CA SER A 288 6.48 8.89 -1.65
C SER A 288 7.85 8.92 -2.33
N ASN A 289 8.08 8.02 -3.28
CA ASN A 289 9.28 8.05 -4.12
C ASN A 289 9.48 9.49 -4.65
N PRO A 290 10.58 10.19 -4.35
CA PRO A 290 10.85 11.57 -4.74
C PRO A 290 11.33 11.67 -6.19
N GLY A 291 10.86 10.79 -7.09
CA GLY A 291 11.13 10.86 -8.52
C GLY A 291 10.53 12.08 -9.22
N ASN A 292 10.24 13.20 -8.53
CA ASN A 292 9.47 14.29 -9.11
C ASN A 292 9.80 15.72 -8.66
N ASN A 293 10.98 16.04 -8.10
CA ASN A 293 11.35 17.45 -7.89
C ASN A 293 12.85 17.73 -8.06
N GLY A 294 13.22 18.39 -9.17
CA GLY A 294 14.30 19.39 -9.23
C GLY A 294 15.62 19.06 -9.96
N ASN A 295 15.73 19.57 -11.20
CA ASN A 295 16.93 20.17 -11.83
C ASN A 295 18.00 19.35 -12.57
N ASN A 296 17.76 18.10 -12.92
CA ASN A 296 18.36 17.46 -14.10
C ASN A 296 17.26 16.62 -14.73
N PRO A 297 16.99 16.61 -16.05
CA PRO A 297 15.93 15.77 -16.59
C PRO A 297 16.41 14.31 -16.57
N PRO A 298 15.92 13.43 -15.67
CA PRO A 298 16.21 12.03 -15.74
C PRO A 298 15.10 11.38 -16.57
N VAL A 299 15.45 10.34 -17.33
CA VAL A 299 14.49 9.52 -18.08
C VAL A 299 13.38 9.09 -17.13
N GLN A 300 12.16 9.54 -17.40
CA GLN A 300 10.99 9.22 -16.59
C GLN A 300 10.80 7.70 -16.58
N GLN A 301 11.02 7.05 -15.44
CA GLN A 301 10.52 5.71 -15.24
C GLN A 301 9.05 5.85 -14.79
N VAL A 302 8.19 6.10 -15.77
CA VAL A 302 6.74 6.19 -15.56
C VAL A 302 6.25 4.80 -15.22
N ASP A 303 5.53 4.65 -14.10
CA ASP A 303 4.82 3.41 -13.81
C ASP A 303 3.80 3.19 -14.95
N PRO A 304 3.91 2.11 -15.74
CA PRO A 304 2.98 1.87 -16.85
C PRO A 304 1.55 1.62 -16.36
N ILE A 305 1.36 1.43 -15.06
CA ILE A 305 0.04 1.27 -14.45
C ILE A 305 -0.23 2.50 -13.59
N SER A 306 -1.17 3.32 -14.05
CA SER A 306 -1.73 4.42 -13.27
C SER A 306 -3.12 4.00 -12.77
N MET A 307 -3.40 4.22 -11.49
CA MET A 307 -4.71 3.95 -10.93
C MET A 307 -5.43 5.27 -10.64
N SER A 308 -6.69 5.36 -11.08
CA SER A 308 -7.60 6.42 -10.68
C SER A 308 -8.80 5.81 -9.99
N VAL A 309 -8.94 6.03 -8.69
CA VAL A 309 -10.12 5.62 -7.94
C VAL A 309 -11.13 6.77 -7.97
N SER A 310 -12.34 6.48 -8.44
CA SER A 310 -13.44 7.46 -8.48
C SER A 310 -14.49 7.06 -7.46
N TYR A 311 -14.57 7.79 -6.35
CA TYR A 311 -15.55 7.51 -5.30
C TYR A 311 -16.95 8.00 -5.74
N TYR A 312 -17.74 7.11 -6.34
CA TYR A 312 -19.16 7.36 -6.56
C TYR A 312 -19.96 6.88 -5.36
N GLY A 313 -19.99 7.68 -4.30
CA GLY A 313 -20.97 7.50 -3.24
C GLY A 313 -22.32 8.02 -3.70
N LYS A 314 -23.34 7.16 -3.83
CA LYS A 314 -24.73 7.64 -3.78
C LYS A 314 -24.97 8.14 -2.35
N SER A 315 -24.86 9.45 -2.15
CA SER A 315 -25.29 10.15 -0.93
C SER A 315 -26.80 10.11 -0.79
#